data_AF-A0A835W5Q1-F1
#
_entry.id   AF-A0A835W5Q1-F1
#
_cell.length_a   1.000
_cell.length_b   1.000
_cell.length_c   1.000
_cell.angle_alpha   90.00
_cell.angle_beta   90.00
_cell.angle_gamma   90.00
#
_symmetry.space_group_name_H-M   'P 1'
#
loop_
_entity.id
_entity.type
_entity.pdbx_description
1 polymer ?
#
loop_
_entity_poly.entity_id
_entity_poly.type
_entity_poly.pdbx_seq_one_letter_code
_entity_poly.pdbx_strand_id
1 'polypeptide(L)'
;MKEEDGTKEVEYDEEKKVVRIPLSALGDGTRRSKLVLFTCNKCGGRSARLVNPVAWEKGVVFGQCSKCGVWHVLQANNKKIFEEVRYKEDPEYADKDGLDTAKAEELLKQAAAAEQAEQKKQ
;
A
#
# COMPACT_ATOMS: atom_id res chain seq x y z
N MET A 1 5.81 37.96 -14.61
CA MET A 1 6.48 37.05 -13.67
C MET A 1 6.71 37.84 -12.41
N LYS A 2 5.98 37.52 -11.33
CA LYS A 2 6.27 38.05 -10.01
C LYS A 2 6.87 36.87 -9.25
N GLU A 3 8.14 37.02 -8.89
CA GLU A 3 8.85 36.10 -8.01
C GLU A 3 8.22 36.28 -6.62
N GLU A 4 7.60 35.23 -6.09
CA GLU A 4 7.12 35.20 -4.71
C GLU A 4 8.20 34.49 -3.89
N ASP A 5 9.10 35.29 -3.33
CA ASP A 5 10.09 34.85 -2.35
C ASP A 5 9.34 34.29 -1.13
N GLY A 6 9.28 32.96 -1.05
CA GLY A 6 8.66 32.23 0.04
C GLY A 6 9.43 32.39 1.33
N THR A 7 9.11 33.42 2.11
CA THR A 7 9.60 33.57 3.48
C THR A 7 8.93 32.54 4.38
N LYS A 8 9.75 31.73 5.04
CA LYS A 8 9.36 30.60 5.93
C LYS A 8 9.06 31.05 7.36
N GLU A 9 8.77 32.33 7.56
CA GLU A 9 8.73 32.92 8.89
C GLU A 9 7.30 32.85 9.46
N VAL A 10 7.21 32.32 10.68
CA VAL A 10 5.94 32.14 11.40
C VAL A 10 5.67 33.42 12.20
N GLU A 11 4.62 34.15 11.84
CA GLU A 11 4.27 35.40 12.53
C GLU A 11 3.36 35.11 13.73
N TYR A 12 3.73 35.65 14.90
CA TYR A 12 2.92 35.58 16.11
C TYR A 12 2.25 36.93 16.38
N ASP A 13 0.92 36.96 16.39
CA ASP A 13 0.14 38.14 16.77
C ASP A 13 -0.06 38.10 18.30
N GLU A 14 0.69 38.94 19.03
CA GLU A 14 0.67 38.99 20.50
C GLU A 14 -0.68 39.44 21.08
N GLU A 15 -1.39 40.34 20.40
CA GLU A 15 -2.67 40.88 20.87
C GLU A 15 -3.77 39.81 20.81
N LYS A 16 -3.74 38.97 19.78
CA LYS A 16 -4.72 37.90 19.58
C LYS A 16 -4.25 36.55 20.12
N LYS A 17 -2.97 36.43 20.52
CA LYS A 17 -2.30 35.16 20.84
C LYS A 17 -2.48 34.09 19.75
N VAL A 18 -2.48 34.48 18.47
CA VAL A 18 -2.67 33.56 17.34
C VAL A 18 -1.37 33.46 16.55
N VAL A 19 -0.90 32.23 16.33
CA VAL A 19 0.24 31.93 15.46
C VAL A 19 -0.28 31.79 14.03
N ARG A 20 0.16 32.67 13.11
CA ARG A 20 -0.15 32.56 11.69
C ARG A 20 0.99 31.85 10.98
N ILE A 21 0.79 30.57 10.70
CA ILE A 21 1.76 29.75 9.98
C ILE A 21 1.39 29.79 8.50
N PRO A 22 2.23 30.35 7.61
CA PRO A 22 1.96 30.33 6.18
C PRO A 22 1.96 28.89 5.67
N LEU A 23 1.09 28.59 4.71
CA LEU A 23 0.94 27.24 4.14
C LEU A 23 2.26 26.69 3.56
N SER A 24 3.14 27.59 3.11
CA SER A 24 4.50 27.33 2.63
C SER A 24 5.45 26.78 3.71
N ALA A 25 5.23 27.13 4.99
CA ALA A 25 6.01 26.62 6.13
C ALA A 25 5.55 25.23 6.59
N LEU A 26 4.37 24.76 6.14
CA LEU A 26 3.90 23.39 6.39
C LEU A 26 4.54 22.33 5.47
N GLY A 27 5.47 22.74 4.60
CA GLY A 27 6.30 21.84 3.78
C GLY A 27 5.78 21.65 2.36
N ASP A 28 6.70 21.76 1.40
CA ASP A 28 6.48 21.51 -0.02
C ASP A 28 6.09 20.05 -0.26
N GLY A 29 4.79 19.77 -0.32
CA GLY A 29 4.33 18.41 -0.61
C GLY A 29 2.84 18.24 -0.43
N THR A 30 2.06 18.74 -1.39
CA THR A 30 0.62 18.48 -1.50
C THR A 30 0.32 17.01 -1.18
N ARG A 31 -0.22 16.73 0.01
CA ARG A 31 -0.70 15.39 0.37
C ARG A 31 -1.75 15.01 -0.68
N ARG A 32 -1.44 13.98 -1.48
CA ARG A 32 -2.24 13.44 -2.60
C ARG A 32 -2.09 14.17 -3.95
N SER A 33 -0.87 14.28 -4.47
CA SER A 33 -0.60 14.82 -5.80
C SER A 33 -0.56 13.77 -6.93
N LYS A 34 -0.45 12.47 -6.62
CA LYS A 34 -0.31 11.41 -7.64
C LYS A 34 -1.66 10.86 -8.04
N LEU A 35 -2.06 11.02 -9.31
CA LEU A 35 -3.28 10.41 -9.84
C LEU A 35 -3.01 8.95 -10.22
N VAL A 36 -3.77 8.03 -9.63
CA VAL A 36 -3.69 6.59 -9.92
C VAL A 36 -5.03 6.14 -10.49
N LEU A 37 -4.99 5.53 -11.67
CA LEU A 37 -6.13 4.86 -12.29
C LEU A 37 -5.98 3.35 -12.09
N PHE A 38 -6.99 2.70 -11.52
CA PHE A 38 -7.00 1.25 -11.34
C PHE A 38 -8.34 0.64 -11.77
N THR A 39 -8.31 -0.63 -12.11
CA THR A 39 -9.50 -1.41 -12.48
C THR A 39 -9.83 -2.39 -11.36
N CYS A 40 -11.08 -2.41 -10.92
CA CYS A 40 -11.55 -3.33 -9.88
C CYS A 40 -11.70 -4.75 -10.43
N ASN A 41 -11.03 -5.73 -9.81
CA ASN A 41 -11.12 -7.14 -10.19
C ASN A 41 -12.52 -7.76 -9.95
N LYS A 42 -13.32 -7.18 -9.03
CA LYS A 42 -14.65 -7.71 -8.71
C LYS A 42 -15.73 -7.25 -9.68
N CYS A 43 -15.74 -5.97 -10.06
CA CYS A 43 -16.81 -5.37 -10.88
C CYS A 43 -16.35 -4.84 -12.25
N GLY A 44 -15.05 -4.91 -12.56
CA GLY A 44 -14.48 -4.37 -13.80
C GLY A 44 -14.49 -2.84 -13.92
N GLY A 45 -14.97 -2.13 -12.89
CA GLY A 45 -15.02 -0.67 -12.88
C GLY A 45 -13.64 -0.03 -12.80
N ARG A 46 -13.38 0.97 -13.63
CA ARG A 46 -12.20 1.84 -13.50
C ARG A 46 -12.47 2.95 -12.48
N SER A 47 -11.48 3.27 -11.65
CA SER A 47 -11.55 4.35 -10.66
C SER A 47 -10.23 5.10 -10.63
N ALA A 48 -10.32 6.43 -10.52
CA ALA A 48 -9.17 7.31 -10.37
C ALA A 48 -9.12 7.86 -8.94
N ARG A 49 -7.95 7.86 -8.30
CA ARG A 49 -7.75 8.41 -6.95
C ARG A 49 -6.46 9.20 -6.88
N LEU A 50 -6.51 10.33 -6.17
CA LEU A 50 -5.33 11.09 -5.80
C LEU A 50 -4.70 10.46 -4.56
N VAL A 51 -3.41 10.14 -4.65
CA VAL A 51 -2.65 9.36 -3.68
C VAL A 51 -1.37 10.10 -3.30
N ASN A 52 -0.94 9.95 -2.05
CA ASN A 52 0.32 10.51 -1.59
C ASN A 52 1.50 9.85 -2.34
N PRO A 53 2.35 10.60 -3.07
CA PRO A 53 3.49 10.03 -3.78
C PRO A 53 4.47 9.30 -2.84
N VAL A 54 4.68 9.79 -1.62
CA VAL A 54 5.57 9.15 -0.65
C VAL A 54 5.03 7.78 -0.20
N ALA A 55 3.71 7.69 0.02
CA ALA A 55 3.07 6.44 0.39
C ALA A 55 3.09 5.43 -0.77
N TRP A 56 3.04 5.92 -2.02
CA TRP A 56 3.18 5.08 -3.21
C TRP A 56 4.57 4.46 -3.30
N GLU A 57 5.64 5.20 -3.01
CA GLU A 57 7.00 4.70 -3.14
C GLU A 57 7.45 3.85 -1.94
N LYS A 58 7.22 4.35 -0.72
CA LYS A 58 7.81 3.81 0.52
C LYS A 58 6.81 3.17 1.47
N GLY A 59 5.53 3.20 1.14
CA GLY A 59 4.45 2.81 2.05
C GLY A 59 3.47 1.83 1.42
N VAL A 60 2.22 1.98 1.86
CA VAL A 60 1.07 1.19 1.43
C VAL A 60 -0.06 2.13 1.07
N VAL A 61 -0.76 1.83 -0.01
CA VAL A 61 -1.89 2.61 -0.50
C VAL A 61 -3.07 1.70 -0.75
N PHE A 62 -4.19 2.04 -0.14
CA PHE A 62 -5.48 1.42 -0.39
C PHE A 62 -6.39 2.36 -1.18
N GLY A 63 -7.16 1.79 -2.11
CA GLY A 63 -8.11 2.53 -2.93
C GLY A 63 -9.49 1.89 -2.88
N GLN A 64 -10.50 2.68 -2.54
CA GLN A 64 -11.88 2.23 -2.61
C GLN A 64 -12.41 2.34 -4.05
N CYS A 65 -12.96 1.24 -4.56
CA CYS A 65 -13.65 1.23 -5.85
C CYS A 65 -14.92 2.08 -5.79
N SER A 66 -15.07 3.00 -6.74
CA SER A 66 -16.23 3.92 -6.78
C SER A 66 -17.54 3.23 -7.19
N LYS A 67 -17.47 2.01 -7.79
CA LYS A 67 -18.65 1.28 -8.24
C LYS A 67 -19.18 0.29 -7.20
N CYS A 68 -18.30 -0.54 -6.63
CA CYS A 68 -18.71 -1.60 -5.70
C CYS A 68 -18.32 -1.35 -4.23
N GLY A 69 -17.65 -0.23 -3.92
CA GLY A 69 -17.27 0.13 -2.56
C GLY A 69 -16.18 -0.73 -1.92
N VAL A 70 -15.67 -1.74 -2.63
CA VAL A 70 -14.62 -2.65 -2.14
C VAL A 70 -13.27 -1.92 -2.08
N TRP A 71 -12.53 -2.19 -1.01
CA TRP A 71 -11.16 -1.73 -0.83
C TRP A 71 -10.18 -2.64 -1.57
N HIS A 72 -9.32 -2.03 -2.38
CA HIS A 72 -8.25 -2.72 -3.07
C HIS A 72 -6.90 -2.22 -2.57
N VAL A 73 -5.96 -3.14 -2.42
CA VAL A 73 -4.54 -2.80 -2.22
C VAL A 73 -4.00 -2.36 -3.58
N LEU A 74 -3.53 -1.11 -3.68
CA LEU A 74 -2.98 -0.58 -4.93
C LEU A 74 -1.47 -0.76 -5.00
N GLN A 75 -0.78 -0.48 -3.89
CA GLN A 75 0.65 -0.62 -3.76
C GLN A 75 0.98 -0.98 -2.31
N ALA A 76 1.87 -1.96 -2.12
CA ALA A 76 2.37 -2.32 -0.80
C ALA A 76 3.86 -2.66 -0.89
N ASN A 77 4.71 -1.64 -0.82
CA ASN A 77 6.17 -1.83 -0.93
C ASN A 77 6.83 -2.11 0.42
N ASN A 78 6.16 -1.78 1.52
CA ASN A 78 6.73 -1.91 2.85
C ASN A 78 6.13 -3.09 3.62
N LYS A 79 6.89 -4.19 3.67
CA LYS A 79 6.53 -5.43 4.38
C LYS A 79 6.35 -5.25 5.89
N LYS A 80 6.88 -4.17 6.49
CA LYS A 80 6.68 -3.87 7.92
C LYS A 80 5.28 -3.32 8.23
N ILE A 81 4.58 -2.81 7.21
CA ILE A 81 3.30 -2.10 7.36
C ILE A 81 2.14 -2.99 6.88
N PHE A 82 2.38 -3.80 5.86
CA PHE A 82 1.35 -4.66 5.28
C PHE A 82 1.97 -5.94 4.77
N GLU A 83 1.32 -7.05 5.10
CA GLU A 83 1.62 -8.38 4.59
C GLU A 83 0.31 -8.99 4.08
N GLU A 84 0.32 -9.43 2.82
CA GLU A 84 -0.83 -10.09 2.22
C GLU A 84 -0.82 -11.56 2.62
N VAL A 85 -1.60 -11.90 3.64
CA VAL A 85 -1.81 -13.31 4.04
C VAL A 85 -2.89 -13.90 3.14
N ARG A 86 -2.50 -14.80 2.25
CA ARG A 86 -3.41 -15.60 1.44
C ARG A 86 -3.66 -16.94 2.12
N TYR A 87 -4.70 -17.00 2.95
CA TYR A 87 -5.12 -18.20 3.70
C TYR A 87 -5.31 -19.48 2.88
N LYS A 88 -5.45 -19.38 1.54
CA LYS A 88 -5.52 -20.55 0.65
C LYS A 88 -4.19 -21.28 0.47
N GLU A 89 -3.08 -20.58 0.68
CA GLU A 89 -1.72 -21.11 0.49
C GLU A 89 -1.17 -21.66 1.83
N ASP A 90 -1.74 -21.26 2.96
CA ASP A 90 -1.42 -21.82 4.27
C ASP A 90 -2.06 -23.21 4.43
N PRO A 91 -1.25 -24.27 4.67
CA PRO A 91 -1.75 -25.64 4.85
C PRO A 91 -2.76 -25.79 5.99
N GLU A 92 -2.72 -24.88 6.97
CA GLU A 92 -3.61 -24.87 8.13
C GLU A 92 -5.03 -24.35 7.80
N TYR A 93 -5.15 -23.47 6.80
CA TYR A 93 -6.40 -22.79 6.44
C TYR A 93 -6.89 -23.08 5.01
N ALA A 94 -6.16 -23.88 4.23
CA ALA A 94 -6.64 -24.39 2.95
C ALA A 94 -8.00 -25.07 3.16
N ASP A 95 -9.04 -24.54 2.51
CA ASP A 95 -10.39 -25.05 2.58
C ASP A 95 -10.37 -26.57 2.32
N LYS A 96 -10.87 -27.36 3.28
CA LYS A 96 -10.91 -28.84 3.22
C LYS A 96 -11.86 -29.37 2.14
N ASP A 97 -12.42 -28.50 1.31
CA ASP A 97 -13.33 -28.80 0.21
C ASP A 97 -12.59 -29.36 -1.01
N GLY A 98 -11.77 -30.40 -0.82
CA GLY A 98 -11.35 -31.41 -1.82
C GLY A 98 -10.70 -30.99 -3.14
N LEU A 99 -10.64 -29.71 -3.50
CA LEU A 99 -10.28 -29.23 -4.84
C LEU A 99 -8.80 -28.85 -4.95
N ASP A 100 -8.15 -28.48 -3.83
CA ASP A 100 -6.77 -27.96 -3.78
C ASP A 100 -5.78 -28.88 -3.02
N THR A 101 -6.20 -30.06 -2.56
CA THR A 101 -5.35 -31.01 -1.80
C THR A 101 -4.14 -31.50 -2.59
N ALA A 102 -4.31 -31.73 -3.90
CA ALA A 102 -3.22 -32.15 -4.79
C ALA A 102 -2.10 -31.11 -4.87
N LYS A 103 -2.44 -29.82 -4.86
CA LYS A 103 -1.48 -28.73 -4.95
C LYS A 103 -0.74 -28.51 -3.63
N ALA A 104 -1.43 -28.72 -2.50
CA ALA A 104 -0.82 -28.70 -1.17
C ALA A 104 0.17 -29.86 -0.98
N GLU A 105 -0.18 -31.08 -1.42
CA GLU A 105 0.73 -32.23 -1.37
C GLU A 105 1.98 -32.04 -2.27
N GLU A 106 1.82 -31.40 -3.43
CA GLU A 106 2.94 -31.12 -4.34
C GLU A 106 3.92 -30.11 -3.72
N LEU A 107 3.42 -29.04 -3.11
CA LEU A 107 4.25 -28.05 -2.40
C LEU A 107 5.01 -28.68 -1.22
N LEU A 108 4.39 -29.57 -0.46
CA LEU A 108 5.06 -30.31 0.62
C LEU A 108 6.18 -31.22 0.11
N LYS A 109 5.97 -31.89 -1.03
CA LYS A 109 7.00 -32.71 -1.69
C LYS A 109 8.16 -31.85 -2.20
N GLN A 110 7.88 -30.67 -2.76
CA GLN A 110 8.90 -29.73 -3.23
C GLN A 110 9.71 -29.15 -2.07
N ALA A 111 9.07 -28.81 -0.95
CA ALA A 111 9.74 -28.35 0.27
C ALA A 111 10.67 -29.44 0.85
N ALA A 112 10.17 -30.68 0.99
CA ALA A 112 10.98 -31.80 1.46
C ALA A 112 12.16 -32.13 0.52
N ALA A 113 11.97 -32.02 -0.79
CA ALA A 113 13.04 -32.21 -1.77
C ALA A 113 14.10 -31.11 -1.70
N ALA A 114 13.71 -29.85 -1.42
CA ALA A 114 14.63 -28.75 -1.22
C ALA A 114 15.48 -28.95 0.06
N GLU A 115 14.86 -29.38 1.16
CA GLU A 115 15.57 -29.71 2.41
C GLU A 115 16.57 -30.87 2.22
N GLN A 116 16.19 -31.92 1.47
CA GLN A 116 17.09 -33.03 1.14
C GLN A 116 18.25 -32.61 0.23
N ALA A 117 18.03 -31.63 -0.66
CA ALA A 117 19.08 -31.08 -1.52
C ALA A 117 20.07 -30.19 -0.74
N GLU A 118 19.62 -29.50 0.31
CA GLU A 118 20.48 -28.78 1.24
C GLU A 118 21.31 -29.75 2.11
N GLN A 119 20.70 -30.82 2.62
CA GLN A 119 21.40 -31.84 3.41
C GLN A 119 22.45 -32.60 2.60
N LYS A 120 22.25 -32.79 1.29
CA LYS A 120 23.24 -33.42 0.39
C LYS A 120 24.39 -32.50 -0.02
N LYS A 121 24.30 -31.20 0.25
CA LYS A 121 25.36 -30.21 -0.04
C LYS A 121 26.28 -29.96 1.16
N GLN A 122 25.92 -30.45 2.35
CA GLN A 122 26.78 -30.50 3.53
C GLN A 122 27.58 -31.81 3.55
#